data_AF-A0A643CJ11-F1
#
_entry.id   AF-A0A643CJ11-F1
#
_cell.length_a   1.000
_cell.length_b   1.000
_cell.length_c   1.000
_cell.angle_alpha   90.00
_cell.angle_beta   90.00
_cell.angle_gamma   90.00
#
_symmetry.space_group_name_H-M   'P 1'
#
loop_
_entity.id
_entity.type
_entity.pdbx_description
1 polymer ?
#
loop_
_entity_poly.entity_id
_entity_poly.type
_entity_poly.pdbx_seq_one_letter_code
_entity_poly.pdbx_strand_id
1 'polypeptide(L)'
;MSSFHKMIAEKVIGGVSVKKHCFLLTRNVQASQRAIALIAEMIHTASLVHDDVIDDASSRRGKHTVNKIWGEKKAVLAGDLILSAASIALARIGNTAVVSILTQVIEDLVRGEFLQLGSKENENERFAHYLEKTFKKTASLIANSCKAVCTFCLFSS
;
A
#
# COMPACT_ATOMS: atom_id res chain seq x y z
N MET A 1 -18.33 18.89 -4.34
CA MET A 1 -17.00 18.25 -4.27
C MET A 1 -16.51 18.02 -5.69
N SER A 2 -15.27 18.39 -6.02
CA SER A 2 -14.74 18.21 -7.38
C SER A 2 -14.67 16.72 -7.76
N SER A 3 -14.85 16.39 -9.05
CA SER A 3 -14.79 15.01 -9.57
C SER A 3 -13.50 14.27 -9.16
N PHE A 4 -12.40 15.01 -8.98
CA PHE A 4 -11.14 14.50 -8.42
C PHE A 4 -11.25 14.01 -6.96
N HIS A 5 -11.91 14.76 -6.06
CA HIS A 5 -12.12 14.31 -4.68
C HIS A 5 -12.98 13.05 -4.61
N LYS A 6 -13.97 12.94 -5.51
CA LYS A 6 -14.81 11.74 -5.63
C LYS A 6 -13.99 10.53 -6.09
N MET A 7 -13.05 10.71 -7.03
CA MET A 7 -12.11 9.65 -7.43
C MET A 7 -11.18 9.22 -6.29
N ILE A 8 -10.63 10.15 -5.49
CA ILE A 8 -9.84 9.79 -4.31
C ILE A 8 -10.70 8.98 -3.34
N ALA A 9 -11.90 9.44 -3.04
CA ALA A 9 -12.84 8.69 -2.21
C ALA A 9 -13.15 7.31 -2.79
N GLU A 10 -13.37 7.20 -4.11
CA GLU A 10 -13.60 5.90 -4.78
C GLU A 10 -12.36 5.01 -4.82
N LYS A 11 -11.13 5.54 -4.85
CA LYS A 11 -9.91 4.71 -4.75
C LYS A 11 -9.61 4.32 -3.31
N VAL A 12 -9.86 5.20 -2.33
CA VAL A 12 -9.70 4.90 -0.90
C VAL A 12 -10.78 3.94 -0.40
N ILE A 13 -12.04 4.15 -0.81
CA ILE A 13 -13.21 3.39 -0.37
C ILE A 13 -13.53 2.22 -1.32
N GLY A 14 -13.32 2.39 -2.62
CA GLY A 14 -13.54 1.36 -3.65
C GLY A 14 -12.30 0.55 -4.01
N GLY A 15 -11.10 1.00 -3.64
CA GLY A 15 -9.84 0.23 -3.68
C GLY A 15 -9.80 -0.93 -2.68
N VAL A 16 -10.73 -0.98 -1.72
CA VAL A 16 -11.04 -2.12 -0.82
C VAL A 16 -11.34 -3.45 -1.56
N SER A 17 -11.23 -3.45 -2.89
CA SER A 17 -11.49 -4.57 -3.79
C SER A 17 -10.57 -5.78 -3.59
N VAL A 18 -9.33 -5.64 -3.09
CA VAL A 18 -8.48 -6.82 -2.84
C VAL A 18 -9.09 -7.75 -1.78
N LYS A 19 -10.05 -7.29 -0.96
CA LYS A 19 -10.74 -8.15 -0.02
C LYS A 19 -12.23 -7.85 0.18
N LYS A 20 -13.01 -7.55 -0.87
CA LYS A 20 -14.49 -7.71 -0.77
C LYS A 20 -14.86 -9.14 -0.33
N HIS A 21 -14.06 -10.14 -0.74
CA HIS A 21 -14.27 -11.53 -0.33
C HIS A 21 -13.86 -11.79 1.13
N CYS A 22 -12.76 -11.23 1.65
CA CYS A 22 -12.40 -11.39 3.07
C CYS A 22 -13.27 -10.50 4.00
N PHE A 23 -13.84 -9.42 3.47
CA PHE A 23 -14.84 -8.59 4.16
C PHE A 23 -16.19 -9.33 4.29
N LEU A 24 -16.50 -10.25 3.36
CA LEU A 24 -17.73 -11.04 3.35
C LEU A 24 -17.60 -12.46 3.95
N LEU A 25 -16.38 -13.01 4.11
CA LEU A 25 -16.20 -14.43 4.44
C LEU A 25 -16.04 -14.80 5.91
N THR A 26 -16.07 -13.88 6.88
CA THR A 26 -15.90 -14.29 8.28
C THR A 26 -16.70 -13.43 9.25
N ARG A 27 -17.74 -14.03 9.84
CA ARG A 27 -18.49 -13.49 11.00
C ARG A 27 -17.63 -13.24 12.25
N ASN A 28 -16.34 -13.59 12.23
CA ASN A 28 -15.39 -13.57 13.37
C ASN A 28 -14.16 -12.64 13.20
N VAL A 29 -14.21 -11.60 12.34
CA VAL A 29 -13.10 -10.64 12.25
C VAL A 29 -13.25 -9.52 13.29
N GLN A 30 -12.23 -9.31 14.13
CA GLN A 30 -12.20 -8.24 15.13
C GLN A 30 -12.08 -6.85 14.48
N ALA A 31 -12.52 -5.81 15.18
CA ALA A 31 -12.44 -4.43 14.70
C ALA A 31 -10.98 -3.97 14.44
N SER A 32 -10.06 -4.42 15.29
CA SER A 32 -8.61 -4.18 15.15
C SER A 32 -8.02 -4.78 13.87
N GLN A 33 -8.38 -6.02 13.57
CA GLN A 33 -7.96 -6.73 12.36
C GLN A 33 -8.45 -6.01 11.10
N ARG A 34 -9.70 -5.52 11.14
CA ARG A 34 -10.26 -4.68 10.05
C ARG A 34 -9.49 -3.37 9.89
N ALA A 35 -9.16 -2.68 10.99
CA ALA A 35 -8.42 -1.44 10.94
C ALA A 35 -7.04 -1.61 10.28
N ILE A 36 -6.29 -2.64 10.67
CA ILE A 36 -4.98 -2.94 10.08
C ILE A 36 -5.10 -3.29 8.59
N ALA A 37 -6.08 -4.11 8.23
CA ALA A 37 -6.32 -4.46 6.83
C ALA A 37 -6.66 -3.24 5.96
N LEU A 38 -7.46 -2.30 6.49
CA LEU A 38 -7.78 -1.05 5.80
C LEU A 38 -6.54 -0.18 5.59
N ILE A 39 -5.69 -0.03 6.61
CA ILE A 39 -4.46 0.76 6.51
C ILE A 39 -3.50 0.14 5.49
N ALA A 40 -3.30 -1.18 5.53
CA ALA A 40 -2.46 -1.90 4.57
C ALA A 40 -2.95 -1.70 3.13
N GLU A 41 -4.27 -1.76 2.91
CA GLU A 41 -4.86 -1.51 1.59
C GLU A 41 -4.68 -0.07 1.12
N MET A 42 -4.79 0.91 2.04
CA MET A 42 -4.55 2.31 1.70
C MET A 42 -3.09 2.55 1.30
N ILE A 43 -2.13 1.97 2.04
CA ILE A 43 -0.69 2.01 1.69
C ILE A 43 -0.46 1.39 0.32
N HIS A 44 -1.02 0.20 0.07
CA HIS A 44 -0.93 -0.46 -1.22
C HIS A 44 -1.52 0.38 -2.34
N THR A 45 -2.72 0.95 -2.13
CA THR A 45 -3.40 1.77 -3.13
C THR A 45 -2.59 3.01 -3.45
N ALA A 46 -2.00 3.67 -2.44
CA ALA A 46 -1.11 4.82 -2.65
C ALA A 46 0.09 4.42 -3.51
N SER A 47 0.76 3.31 -3.20
CA SER A 47 1.91 2.84 -3.99
C SER A 47 1.50 2.58 -5.44
N LEU A 48 0.36 1.94 -5.70
CA LEU A 48 -0.12 1.71 -7.07
C LEU A 48 -0.39 3.01 -7.85
N VAL A 49 -0.85 4.07 -7.18
CA VAL A 49 -1.06 5.37 -7.83
C VAL A 49 0.27 6.02 -8.17
N HIS A 50 1.26 5.93 -7.30
CA HIS A 50 2.61 6.43 -7.56
C HIS A 50 3.32 5.61 -8.65
N ASP A 51 3.22 4.28 -8.62
CA ASP A 51 3.77 3.39 -9.66
C ASP A 51 3.22 3.74 -11.05
N ASP A 52 1.92 4.02 -11.16
CA ASP A 52 1.30 4.42 -12.44
C ASP A 52 1.94 5.68 -13.04
N VAL A 53 2.43 6.60 -12.18
CA VAL A 53 3.14 7.81 -12.61
C VAL A 53 4.58 7.48 -12.96
N ILE A 54 5.27 6.72 -12.12
CA ILE A 54 6.70 6.37 -12.27
C ILE A 54 6.92 5.55 -13.56
N ASP A 55 6.02 4.61 -13.84
CA ASP A 55 6.13 3.70 -14.99
C ASP A 55 5.47 4.25 -16.28
N ASP A 56 5.02 5.51 -16.29
CA ASP A 56 4.24 6.15 -17.37
C ASP A 56 3.07 5.26 -17.88
N ALA A 57 2.37 4.62 -16.94
CA ALA A 57 1.31 3.68 -17.27
C ALA A 57 0.06 4.45 -17.73
N SER A 58 -0.45 4.14 -18.93
CA SER A 58 -1.67 4.73 -19.48
C SER A 58 -2.96 3.98 -19.10
N SER A 59 -2.83 2.73 -18.63
CA SER A 59 -3.94 1.91 -18.13
C SER A 59 -3.49 0.92 -17.05
N ARG A 60 -4.37 0.60 -16.09
CA ARG A 60 -4.19 -0.46 -15.09
C ARG A 60 -5.45 -1.31 -15.01
N ARG A 61 -5.32 -2.63 -15.20
CA ARG A 61 -6.43 -3.60 -15.21
C ARG A 61 -7.60 -3.19 -16.13
N GLY A 62 -7.29 -2.67 -17.32
CA GLY A 62 -8.28 -2.25 -18.32
C GLY A 62 -8.98 -0.92 -18.03
N LYS A 63 -8.60 -0.20 -16.97
CA LYS A 63 -9.09 1.16 -16.68
C LYS A 63 -7.98 2.19 -16.89
N HIS A 64 -8.34 3.40 -17.29
CA HIS A 64 -7.38 4.51 -17.35
C HIS A 64 -6.80 4.80 -15.96
N THR A 65 -5.49 5.07 -15.93
CA THR A 65 -4.75 5.44 -14.72
C THR A 65 -5.07 6.88 -14.30
N VAL A 66 -4.72 7.25 -13.07
CA VAL A 66 -5.04 8.59 -12.52
C VAL A 66 -4.23 9.66 -13.24
N ASN A 67 -2.95 9.39 -13.55
CA ASN A 67 -2.11 10.27 -14.35
C ASN A 67 -2.69 10.47 -15.75
N LYS A 68 -3.27 9.43 -16.38
CA LYS A 68 -3.89 9.58 -17.70
C LYS A 68 -5.11 10.49 -17.70
N ILE A 69 -5.95 10.43 -16.65
CA ILE A 69 -7.19 11.21 -16.57
C ILE A 69 -6.95 12.64 -16.07
N TRP A 70 -6.08 12.80 -15.07
CA TRP A 70 -5.96 14.03 -14.30
C TRP A 70 -4.58 14.71 -14.40
N GLY A 71 -3.62 14.06 -15.07
CA GLY A 71 -2.23 14.51 -15.16
C GLY A 71 -1.38 13.99 -14.00
N GLU A 72 -0.08 13.83 -14.26
CA GLU A 72 0.91 13.29 -13.31
C GLU A 72 0.95 14.05 -11.98
N LYS A 73 0.98 15.38 -12.01
CA LYS A 73 1.03 16.22 -10.79
C LYS A 73 -0.13 15.92 -9.83
N LYS A 74 -1.34 15.76 -10.37
CA LYS A 74 -2.52 15.42 -9.54
C LYS A 74 -2.48 13.97 -9.07
N ALA A 75 -1.92 13.06 -9.86
CA ALA A 75 -1.74 11.66 -9.46
C ALA A 75 -0.72 11.50 -8.31
N VAL A 76 0.39 12.24 -8.33
CA VAL A 76 1.36 12.26 -7.22
C VAL A 76 0.69 12.74 -5.93
N LEU A 77 0.03 13.90 -5.98
CA LEU A 77 -0.69 14.46 -4.82
C LEU A 77 -1.85 13.56 -4.35
N ALA A 78 -2.47 12.81 -5.26
CA ALA A 78 -3.47 11.80 -4.92
C ALA A 78 -2.87 10.69 -4.06
N GLY A 79 -1.73 10.13 -4.48
CA GLY A 79 -1.02 9.11 -3.69
C GLY A 79 -0.60 9.64 -2.32
N ASP A 80 -0.07 10.87 -2.25
CA ASP A 80 0.35 11.50 -0.99
C ASP A 80 -0.83 11.70 -0.04
N LEU A 81 -1.99 12.10 -0.56
CA LEU A 81 -3.20 12.27 0.24
C LEU A 81 -3.71 10.93 0.80
N ILE A 82 -3.64 9.85 0.01
CA ILE A 82 -4.02 8.50 0.47
C ILE A 82 -3.04 8.02 1.55
N LEU A 83 -1.74 8.21 1.34
CA LEU A 83 -0.71 7.82 2.31
C LEU A 83 -0.80 8.63 3.61
N SER A 84 -1.12 9.92 3.52
CA SER A 84 -1.41 10.79 4.66
C SER A 84 -2.61 10.28 5.46
N ALA A 85 -3.71 9.95 4.77
CA ALA A 85 -4.89 9.38 5.42
C ALA A 85 -4.60 8.02 6.09
N ALA A 86 -3.79 7.17 5.44
CA ALA A 86 -3.32 5.90 6.03
C ALA A 86 -2.48 6.14 7.29
N SER A 87 -1.61 7.15 7.27
CA SER A 87 -0.75 7.52 8.40
C SER A 87 -1.57 8.05 9.58
N ILE A 88 -2.60 8.86 9.32
CA ILE A 88 -3.55 9.31 10.36
C ILE A 88 -4.30 8.12 10.96
N ALA A 89 -4.78 7.19 10.13
CA ALA A 89 -5.44 5.98 10.61
C ALA A 89 -4.50 5.09 11.44
N LEU A 90 -3.24 4.97 11.01
CA LEU A 90 -2.19 4.25 11.73
C LEU A 90 -1.88 4.89 13.09
N ALA A 91 -1.77 6.21 13.17
CA ALA A 91 -1.56 6.92 14.43
C ALA A 91 -2.72 6.70 15.42
N ARG A 92 -3.96 6.60 14.93
CA ARG A 92 -5.16 6.34 15.74
C ARG A 92 -5.24 4.93 16.33
N ILE A 93 -4.44 3.99 15.83
CA ILE A 93 -4.34 2.63 16.40
C ILE A 93 -3.82 2.67 17.85
N GLY A 94 -2.96 3.63 18.18
CA GLY A 94 -2.42 3.80 19.54
C GLY A 94 -1.45 2.70 20.00
N ASN A 95 -1.13 1.73 19.15
CA ASN A 95 -0.16 0.67 19.45
C ASN A 95 1.14 0.90 18.66
N THR A 96 2.19 1.34 19.35
CA THR A 96 3.47 1.72 18.75
C THR A 96 4.18 0.55 18.04
N ALA A 97 4.02 -0.68 18.52
CA ALA A 97 4.59 -1.86 17.86
C ALA A 97 3.94 -2.10 16.49
N VAL A 98 2.62 -1.94 16.40
CA VAL A 98 1.88 -2.05 15.13
C VAL A 98 2.20 -0.91 14.19
N VAL A 99 2.32 0.31 14.73
CA VAL A 99 2.79 1.48 13.96
C VAL A 99 4.16 1.19 13.35
N SER A 100 5.13 0.73 14.15
CA SER A 100 6.48 0.41 13.70
C SER A 100 6.50 -0.64 12.59
N ILE A 101 5.73 -1.72 12.74
CA ILE A 101 5.64 -2.80 11.73
C ILE A 101 5.10 -2.26 10.40
N LEU A 102 4.02 -1.47 10.43
CA LEU A 102 3.42 -0.95 9.19
C LEU A 102 4.24 0.20 8.57
N THR A 103 4.96 0.99 9.37
CA THR A 103 5.91 1.97 8.82
C THR A 103 7.09 1.31 8.12
N GLN A 104 7.53 0.12 8.57
CA GLN A 104 8.56 -0.64 7.85
C GLN A 104 8.12 -0.99 6.43
N VAL A 105 6.83 -1.28 6.23
CA VAL A 105 6.28 -1.54 4.88
C VAL A 105 6.42 -0.33 3.97
N ILE A 106 6.10 0.87 4.49
CA ILE A 106 6.22 2.11 3.71
C ILE A 106 7.69 2.32 3.29
N GLU A 107 8.62 2.12 4.22
CA GLU A 107 10.04 2.20 3.92
C GLU A 107 10.49 1.15 2.89
N ASP A 108 10.06 -0.10 3.04
CA ASP A 108 10.40 -1.18 2.14
C ASP A 108 9.91 -0.90 0.71
N LEU A 109 8.69 -0.40 0.55
CA LEU A 109 8.15 0.01 -0.76
C LEU A 109 9.04 1.06 -1.42
N VAL A 110 9.40 2.12 -0.68
CA VAL A 110 10.26 3.20 -1.19
C VAL A 110 11.67 2.67 -1.53
N ARG A 111 12.28 1.86 -0.66
CA ARG A 111 13.57 1.22 -0.95
C ARG A 111 13.49 0.28 -2.16
N GLY A 112 12.35 -0.40 -2.34
CA GLY A 112 12.08 -1.25 -3.50
C GLY A 112 12.09 -0.48 -4.82
N GLU A 113 11.57 0.75 -4.82
CA GLU A 113 11.68 1.65 -5.97
C GLU A 113 13.11 2.12 -6.21
N PHE A 114 13.85 2.52 -5.16
CA PHE A 114 15.24 2.92 -5.33
C PHE A 114 16.11 1.78 -5.88
N LEU A 115 15.86 0.54 -5.45
CA LEU A 115 16.54 -0.62 -6.02
C LEU A 115 16.26 -0.78 -7.51
N GLN A 116 15.05 -0.47 -7.99
CA GLN A 116 14.72 -0.52 -9.42
C GLN A 116 15.55 0.45 -10.27
N LEU A 117 16.03 1.56 -9.68
CA LEU A 117 16.87 2.54 -10.38
C LEU A 117 18.33 2.11 -10.52
N GLY A 118 18.79 1.14 -9.72
CA GLY A 118 20.17 0.63 -9.75
C GLY A 118 20.32 -0.59 -10.65
N SER A 119 21.27 -0.57 -11.59
CA SER A 119 21.67 -1.75 -12.37
C SER A 119 22.88 -2.44 -11.74
N LYS A 120 22.88 -3.78 -11.68
CA LYS A 120 24.03 -4.59 -11.23
C LYS A 120 24.58 -5.44 -12.39
N GLU A 121 25.90 -5.60 -12.42
CA GLU A 121 26.63 -6.19 -13.56
C GLU A 121 26.74 -7.72 -13.52
N ASN A 122 26.75 -8.36 -12.34
CA ASN A 122 26.99 -9.80 -12.18
C ASN A 122 25.70 -10.63 -11.99
N GLU A 123 25.62 -11.86 -12.55
CA GLU A 123 24.42 -12.73 -12.50
C GLU A 123 23.97 -13.10 -11.07
N ASN A 124 24.89 -13.50 -10.19
CA ASN A 124 24.57 -13.81 -8.79
C ASN A 124 24.00 -12.59 -8.05
N GLU A 125 24.54 -11.41 -8.35
CA GLU A 125 24.05 -10.16 -7.77
C GLU A 125 22.69 -9.75 -8.34
N ARG A 126 22.40 -10.06 -9.61
CA ARG A 126 21.09 -9.83 -10.23
C ARG A 126 20.01 -10.69 -9.58
N PHE A 127 20.29 -11.97 -9.27
CA PHE A 127 19.33 -12.84 -8.60
C PHE A 127 19.03 -12.38 -7.17
N ALA A 128 20.07 -12.09 -6.37
CA ALA A 128 19.90 -11.54 -5.02
C ALA A 128 19.13 -10.21 -5.04
N HIS A 129 19.46 -9.32 -5.99
CA HIS A 129 18.77 -8.06 -6.19
C HIS A 129 17.30 -8.24 -6.57
N TYR A 130 16.98 -9.20 -7.45
CA TYR A 130 15.61 -9.53 -7.82
C TYR A 130 14.78 -10.00 -6.62
N LEU A 131 15.35 -10.87 -5.79
CA LEU A 131 14.68 -11.35 -4.57
C LEU A 131 14.43 -10.20 -3.59
N GLU A 132 15.43 -9.35 -3.37
CA GLU A 132 15.31 -8.20 -2.47
C GLU A 132 14.25 -7.21 -2.96
N LYS A 133 14.25 -6.90 -4.26
CA LYS A 133 13.24 -6.04 -4.90
C LYS A 133 11.84 -6.63 -4.75
N THR A 134 11.67 -7.91 -5.08
CA THR A 134 10.37 -8.62 -4.99
C THR A 134 9.87 -8.65 -3.55
N PHE A 135 10.76 -8.86 -2.59
CA PHE A 135 10.41 -8.81 -1.18
C PHE A 135 9.88 -7.42 -0.79
N LYS A 136 10.65 -6.37 -1.11
CA LYS A 136 10.34 -4.99 -0.77
C LYS A 136 9.05 -4.47 -1.41
N LYS A 137 8.84 -4.74 -2.71
CA LYS A 137 7.64 -4.28 -3.43
C LYS A 137 6.37 -5.05 -3.08
N THR A 138 6.46 -6.30 -2.60
CA THR A 138 5.27 -7.16 -2.50
C THR A 138 5.22 -7.98 -1.22
N ALA A 139 6.25 -8.78 -0.93
CA ALA A 139 6.19 -9.71 0.20
C ALA A 139 6.16 -8.99 1.55
N SER A 140 6.86 -7.85 1.68
CA SER A 140 6.93 -7.07 2.91
C SER A 140 5.54 -6.61 3.35
N LEU A 141 4.74 -6.06 2.44
CA LEU A 141 3.37 -5.62 2.75
C LEU A 141 2.54 -6.77 3.31
N ILE A 142 2.57 -7.95 2.69
CA ILE A 142 1.80 -9.12 3.12
C ILE A 142 2.30 -9.62 4.48
N ALA A 143 3.61 -9.84 4.60
CA ALA A 143 4.23 -10.39 5.80
C ALA A 143 4.02 -9.48 7.02
N ASN A 144 4.28 -8.18 6.88
CA ASN A 144 4.13 -7.22 7.95
C ASN A 144 2.65 -6.93 8.27
N SER A 145 1.73 -7.02 7.31
CA SER A 145 0.29 -6.95 7.60
C SER A 145 -0.17 -8.11 8.48
N CYS A 146 0.26 -9.35 8.18
CA CYS A 146 -0.01 -10.51 9.02
C CYS A 146 0.62 -10.35 10.41
N LYS A 147 1.89 -9.92 10.47
CA LYS A 147 2.60 -9.67 11.72
C LYS A 147 1.89 -8.62 12.57
N ALA A 148 1.49 -7.50 11.98
CA ALA A 148 0.77 -6.42 12.66
C ALA A 148 -0.55 -6.90 13.27
N VAL A 149 -1.33 -7.71 12.54
CA VAL A 149 -2.56 -8.30 13.06
C VAL A 149 -2.29 -9.18 14.29
N CYS A 150 -1.31 -10.09 14.20
CA CYS A 150 -0.94 -10.95 15.31
C CYS A 150 -0.46 -10.15 16.53
N THR A 151 0.41 -9.16 16.31
CA THR A 151 0.91 -8.28 17.37
C THR A 151 -0.23 -7.52 18.04
N PHE A 152 -1.19 -6.97 17.29
CA PHE A 152 -2.30 -6.25 17.88
C PHE A 152 -3.17 -7.15 18.77
N CYS A 153 -3.47 -8.37 18.33
CA CYS A 153 -4.30 -9.31 19.10
C CYS A 153 -3.63 -9.77 20.41
N LEU A 154 -2.31 -9.99 20.41
CA LEU A 154 -1.58 -10.46 21.59
C LEU A 154 -1.51 -9.42 22.72
N PHE A 155 -1.54 -8.13 22.41
CA PHE A 155 -1.44 -7.04 23.40
C PHE A 155 -2.81 -6.47 23.83
N SER A 156 -3.91 -6.95 23.26
CA SER A 156 -5.28 -6.57 23.67
C SER A 156 -5.98 -7.65 24.50
N SER A 157 -5.26 -8.71 24.90
CA SER A 157 -5.76 -9.80 25.76
C SER A 157 -5.31 -9.63 27.20
#